data_AF-A0A6G1L7V1-F1
#
_entry.id   AF-A0A6G1L7V1-F1
#
_cell.length_a   1.000
_cell.length_b   1.000
_cell.length_c   1.000
_cell.angle_alpha   90.00
_cell.angle_beta   90.00
_cell.angle_gamma   90.00
#
_symmetry.space_group_name_H-M   'P 1'
#
loop_
_entity.id
_entity.type
_entity.pdbx_description
1 polymer ?
#
loop_
_entity_poly.entity_id
_entity_poly.type
_entity_poly.pdbx_seq_one_letter_code
_entity_poly.pdbx_strand_id
1 'polypeptide(L)'
;MAITRRQIIAAISVLYLLALTIIGAFALHTAHAYSQPIPDILCALTVALPPLAGVALETILSCHTHLATKGQLQTSRIFQVVVLFFITYETVLATLAGTHISPSGSLNCALRERWQNMFRVKDGEGIRAIQDAFQCCGLESVRDMAFPFPSASEGRDADACVVAYHRDRACLDAWRGQERQVAIMLLVVPVAVFAWKVSSPPPIGKRHSRR
;
A
#
# COMPACT_ATOMS: atom_id res chain seq x y z
N MET A 1 23.57 -32.54 -3.30
CA MET A 1 23.54 -31.40 -4.26
C MET A 1 23.99 -30.16 -3.52
N ALA A 2 25.13 -29.57 -3.91
CA ALA A 2 25.60 -28.33 -3.28
C ALA A 2 24.78 -27.16 -3.82
N ILE A 3 23.96 -26.54 -2.97
CA ILE A 3 23.22 -25.35 -3.33
C ILE A 3 24.23 -24.24 -3.61
N THR A 4 24.22 -23.70 -4.82
CA THR A 4 25.15 -22.63 -5.19
C THR A 4 24.73 -21.33 -4.51
N ARG A 5 25.70 -20.49 -4.12
CA ARG A 5 25.44 -19.16 -3.49
C ARG A 5 24.41 -18.33 -4.27
N ARG A 6 24.39 -18.46 -5.60
CA ARG A 6 23.43 -17.78 -6.49
C ARG A 6 21.99 -18.26 -6.30
N GLN A 7 21.78 -19.58 -6.13
CA GLN A 7 20.45 -20.14 -5.87
C GLN A 7 19.91 -19.69 -4.51
N ILE A 8 20.78 -19.55 -3.50
CA ILE A 8 20.38 -19.02 -2.19
C ILE A 8 19.92 -17.56 -2.31
N ILE A 9 20.70 -16.71 -3.00
CA ILE A 9 20.36 -15.29 -3.20
C ILE A 9 19.05 -15.12 -3.99
N ALA A 10 18.85 -15.93 -5.03
CA ALA A 10 17.62 -15.91 -5.81
C ALA A 10 16.40 -16.37 -4.99
N ALA A 11 16.53 -17.45 -4.23
CA ALA A 11 15.45 -17.95 -3.37
C ALA A 11 15.06 -16.93 -2.28
N ILE A 12 16.03 -16.29 -1.64
CA ILE A 12 15.79 -15.23 -0.65
C ILE A 12 15.09 -14.03 -1.30
N SER A 13 15.50 -13.64 -2.50
CA SER A 13 14.87 -12.52 -3.23
C SER A 13 13.42 -12.82 -3.60
N VAL A 14 13.11 -14.04 -4.06
CA VAL A 14 11.74 -14.45 -4.35
C VAL A 14 10.88 -14.45 -3.08
N LEU A 15 11.39 -15.00 -1.98
CA LEU A 15 10.68 -14.98 -0.69
C LEU A 15 10.44 -13.56 -0.19
N TYR A 16 11.42 -12.66 -0.36
CA TYR A 16 11.30 -11.25 0.02
C TYR A 16 10.23 -10.52 -0.80
N LEU A 17 10.23 -10.70 -2.13
CA LEU A 17 9.22 -10.10 -3.01
C LEU A 17 7.81 -10.66 -2.73
N LEU A 18 7.69 -11.95 -2.41
CA LEU A 18 6.43 -12.57 -1.98
C LEU A 18 5.93 -12.00 -0.65
N ALA A 19 6.81 -11.75 0.32
CA ALA A 19 6.41 -11.11 1.56
C ALA A 19 5.86 -9.69 1.30
N LEU A 20 6.50 -8.93 0.41
CA LEU A 20 6.04 -7.59 0.03
C LEU A 20 4.70 -7.60 -0.72
N THR A 21 4.44 -8.59 -1.58
CA THR A 21 3.11 -8.73 -2.22
C THR A 21 2.03 -9.06 -1.22
N ILE A 22 2.31 -9.92 -0.24
CA ILE A 22 1.36 -10.26 0.83
C ILE A 22 1.00 -9.00 1.62
N ILE A 23 1.99 -8.16 1.97
CA ILE A 23 1.77 -6.89 2.67
C ILE A 23 0.91 -5.93 1.81
N GLY A 24 1.22 -5.80 0.52
CA GLY A 24 0.43 -4.99 -0.40
C GLY A 24 -1.02 -5.49 -0.54
N ALA A 25 -1.21 -6.80 -0.67
CA ALA A 25 -2.53 -7.41 -0.77
C ALA A 25 -3.34 -7.23 0.52
N PHE A 26 -2.70 -7.32 1.69
CA PHE A 26 -3.33 -7.04 2.97
C PHE A 26 -3.76 -5.58 3.08
N ALA A 27 -2.92 -4.63 2.62
CA ALA A 27 -3.24 -3.21 2.56
C ALA A 27 -4.43 -2.91 1.62
N LEU A 28 -4.51 -3.60 0.47
CA LEU A 28 -5.65 -3.50 -0.45
C LEU A 28 -6.95 -4.06 0.17
N HIS A 29 -6.86 -5.23 0.81
CA HIS A 29 -8.01 -5.85 1.46
C HIS A 29 -8.56 -4.99 2.60
N THR A 30 -7.66 -4.40 3.39
CA THR A 30 -8.06 -3.44 4.43
C THR A 30 -8.61 -2.15 3.82
N ALA A 31 -7.98 -1.56 2.80
CA ALA A 31 -8.52 -0.36 2.15
C ALA A 31 -9.97 -0.54 1.65
N HIS A 32 -10.28 -1.69 1.03
CA HIS A 32 -11.64 -2.05 0.61
C HIS A 32 -12.60 -2.26 1.78
N ALA A 33 -12.16 -2.94 2.84
CA ALA A 33 -12.99 -3.18 4.02
C ALA A 33 -13.31 -1.91 4.81
N TYR A 34 -12.45 -0.88 4.74
CA TYR A 34 -12.55 0.35 5.54
C TYR A 34 -12.95 1.60 4.74
N SER A 35 -13.34 1.47 3.47
CA SER A 35 -13.77 2.59 2.60
C SER A 35 -12.80 3.78 2.58
N GLN A 36 -11.50 3.49 2.69
CA GLN A 36 -10.48 4.53 2.77
C GLN A 36 -10.38 5.32 1.44
N PRO A 37 -10.21 6.65 1.48
CA PRO A 37 -10.11 7.52 0.31
C PRO A 37 -8.74 7.39 -0.41
N ILE A 38 -8.12 6.22 -0.38
CA ILE A 38 -6.90 5.92 -1.15
C ILE A 38 -7.37 5.25 -2.45
N PRO A 39 -7.06 5.80 -3.64
CA PRO A 39 -7.55 5.26 -4.90
C PRO A 39 -7.16 3.78 -5.06
N ASP A 40 -8.14 2.91 -5.34
CA ASP A 40 -7.93 1.46 -5.54
C ASP A 40 -6.82 1.16 -6.56
N ILE A 41 -6.69 2.05 -7.54
CA ILE A 41 -5.66 2.01 -8.58
C ILE A 41 -4.26 2.05 -7.97
N LEU A 42 -4.00 2.91 -6.99
CA LEU A 42 -2.70 3.02 -6.31
C LEU A 42 -2.37 1.75 -5.53
N CYS A 43 -3.31 1.21 -4.77
CA CYS A 43 -3.10 -0.03 -4.03
C CYS A 43 -2.82 -1.20 -4.98
N ALA A 44 -3.63 -1.38 -6.03
CA ALA A 44 -3.42 -2.43 -7.03
C ALA A 44 -2.06 -2.31 -7.73
N LEU A 45 -1.67 -1.09 -8.09
CA LEU A 45 -0.38 -0.75 -8.69
C LEU A 45 0.80 -1.04 -7.75
N THR A 46 0.62 -0.85 -6.44
CA THR A 46 1.65 -1.14 -5.41
C THR A 46 1.77 -2.64 -5.16
N VAL A 47 0.67 -3.40 -5.18
CA VAL A 47 0.66 -4.87 -5.06
C VAL A 47 1.30 -5.55 -6.28
N ALA A 48 1.06 -5.01 -7.48
CA ALA A 48 1.62 -5.54 -8.71
C ALA A 48 3.13 -5.25 -8.86
N LEU A 49 3.68 -4.35 -8.04
CA LEU A 49 5.04 -3.85 -8.19
C LEU A 49 6.13 -4.88 -7.89
N PRO A 50 6.12 -5.61 -6.75
CA PRO A 50 7.13 -6.62 -6.48
C PRO A 50 7.22 -7.76 -7.51
N PRO A 51 6.11 -8.34 -8.03
CA PRO A 51 6.19 -9.42 -9.00
C PRO A 51 6.60 -8.90 -10.39
N LEU A 52 6.13 -7.70 -10.79
CA LEU A 52 6.58 -7.07 -12.03
C LEU A 52 8.07 -6.71 -11.97
N ALA A 53 8.54 -6.18 -10.85
CA ALA A 53 9.95 -5.87 -10.64
C ALA A 53 10.81 -7.14 -10.66
N GLY A 54 10.39 -8.23 -10.01
CA GLY A 54 11.11 -9.50 -10.01
C GLY A 54 11.21 -10.13 -11.39
N VAL A 55 10.08 -10.23 -12.12
CA VAL A 55 10.05 -10.79 -13.47
C VAL A 55 10.83 -9.92 -14.46
N ALA A 56 10.67 -8.59 -14.39
CA ALA A 56 11.40 -7.67 -15.27
C ALA A 56 12.92 -7.73 -15.01
N LEU A 57 13.37 -7.76 -13.75
CA LEU A 57 14.80 -7.83 -13.47
C LEU A 57 15.41 -9.15 -13.97
N GLU A 58 14.81 -10.30 -13.65
CA GLU A 58 15.34 -11.62 -14.03
C GLU A 58 15.36 -11.82 -15.56
N THR A 59 14.29 -11.40 -16.25
CA THR A 59 14.22 -11.48 -17.72
C THR A 59 15.25 -10.57 -18.37
N ILE A 60 15.42 -9.35 -17.89
CA ILE A 60 16.40 -8.42 -18.47
C ILE A 60 17.83 -8.83 -18.13
N LEU A 61 18.11 -9.35 -16.93
CA LEU A 61 19.42 -9.86 -16.54
C LEU A 61 19.83 -11.11 -17.35
N SER A 62 18.88 -12.02 -17.58
CA SER A 62 19.08 -13.21 -18.44
C SER A 62 19.31 -12.81 -19.89
N CYS A 63 18.55 -11.82 -20.39
CA CYS A 63 18.71 -11.29 -21.74
C CYS A 63 20.06 -10.56 -21.90
N HIS A 64 20.44 -9.73 -20.92
CA HIS A 64 21.70 -9.00 -20.95
C HIS A 64 22.92 -9.93 -20.89
N THR A 65 22.90 -10.98 -20.08
CA THR A 65 24.00 -11.97 -20.07
C THR A 65 24.10 -12.72 -21.39
N HIS A 66 22.97 -13.10 -21.99
CA HIS A 66 22.95 -13.76 -23.29
C HIS A 66 23.41 -12.83 -24.43
N LEU A 67 23.03 -11.55 -24.43
CA LEU A 67 23.40 -10.58 -25.47
C LEU A 67 24.78 -9.94 -25.28
N ALA A 68 25.28 -9.82 -24.05
CA ALA A 68 26.67 -9.44 -23.78
C ALA A 68 27.65 -10.48 -24.36
N THR A 69 27.25 -11.75 -24.37
CA THR A 69 27.98 -12.83 -25.05
C THR A 69 27.97 -12.68 -26.58
N LYS A 70 26.98 -11.95 -27.14
CA LYS A 70 26.84 -11.65 -28.58
C LYS A 70 27.31 -10.24 -28.99
N GLY A 71 27.84 -9.42 -28.08
CA GLY A 71 28.42 -8.11 -28.41
C GLY A 71 27.43 -7.01 -28.81
N GLN A 72 26.14 -7.14 -28.48
CA GLN A 72 25.10 -6.22 -28.95
C GLN A 72 24.89 -5.03 -27.99
N LEU A 73 25.39 -3.84 -28.36
CA LEU A 73 25.28 -2.58 -27.60
C LEU A 73 23.84 -2.04 -27.41
N GLN A 74 22.87 -2.48 -28.23
CA GLN A 74 21.48 -1.97 -28.23
C GLN A 74 20.67 -2.37 -26.98
N THR A 75 20.97 -3.50 -26.34
CA THR A 75 20.27 -3.98 -25.13
C THR A 75 20.52 -3.10 -23.91
N SER A 76 21.65 -2.37 -23.89
CA SER A 76 22.02 -1.48 -22.79
C SER A 76 21.04 -0.30 -22.63
N ARG A 77 20.60 0.31 -23.76
CA ARG A 77 19.68 1.45 -23.72
C ARG A 77 18.27 1.05 -23.28
N ILE A 78 17.76 -0.08 -23.77
CA ILE A 78 16.43 -0.58 -23.38
C ILE A 78 16.40 -0.89 -21.87
N PHE A 79 17.45 -1.53 -21.35
CA PHE A 79 17.59 -1.79 -19.92
C PHE A 79 17.57 -0.49 -19.09
N GLN A 80 18.34 0.52 -19.49
CA GLN A 80 18.38 1.81 -18.80
C GLN A 80 17.00 2.49 -18.78
N VAL A 81 16.27 2.48 -19.90
CA VAL A 81 14.92 3.06 -20.00
C VAL A 81 13.93 2.33 -19.09
N VAL A 82 13.94 1.01 -19.08
CA VAL A 82 13.02 0.21 -18.25
C VAL A 82 13.31 0.42 -16.76
N VAL A 83 14.59 0.38 -16.36
CA VAL A 83 14.97 0.63 -14.95
C VAL A 83 14.58 2.04 -14.51
N LEU A 84 14.84 3.05 -15.35
CA LEU A 84 14.45 4.44 -15.05
C LEU A 84 12.93 4.59 -14.90
N PHE A 85 12.15 3.93 -15.77
CA PHE A 85 10.69 3.93 -15.68
C PHE A 85 10.22 3.34 -14.34
N PHE A 86 10.75 2.19 -13.94
CA PHE A 86 10.39 1.56 -12.67
C PHE A 86 10.78 2.41 -11.45
N ILE A 87 11.97 3.03 -11.46
CA ILE A 87 12.40 3.92 -10.36
C ILE A 87 11.48 5.15 -10.28
N THR A 88 11.18 5.77 -11.42
CA THR A 88 10.27 6.93 -11.48
C THR A 88 8.89 6.56 -10.92
N TYR A 89 8.36 5.41 -11.36
CA TYR A 89 7.09 4.90 -10.90
C TYR A 89 7.08 4.61 -9.37
N GLU A 90 8.12 3.97 -8.84
CA GLU A 90 8.27 3.76 -7.39
C GLU A 90 8.35 5.09 -6.61
N THR A 91 9.06 6.09 -7.13
CA THR A 91 9.14 7.41 -6.48
C THR A 91 7.79 8.12 -6.46
N VAL A 92 6.99 8.01 -7.51
CA VAL A 92 5.63 8.57 -7.55
C VAL A 92 4.75 7.90 -6.48
N LEU A 93 4.80 6.57 -6.38
CA LEU A 93 4.04 5.83 -5.36
C LEU A 93 4.48 6.17 -3.94
N ALA A 94 5.79 6.23 -3.69
CA ALA A 94 6.33 6.62 -2.40
C ALA A 94 5.95 8.06 -2.02
N THR A 95 5.94 8.97 -3.00
CA THR A 95 5.52 10.36 -2.80
C THR A 95 4.03 10.45 -2.46
N LEU A 96 3.16 9.75 -3.20
CA LEU A 96 1.74 9.72 -2.90
C LEU A 96 1.47 9.09 -1.52
N ALA A 97 2.08 7.95 -1.21
CA ALA A 97 1.96 7.35 0.11
C ALA A 97 2.45 8.33 1.21
N GLY A 98 3.54 9.06 0.94
CA GLY A 98 4.06 10.12 1.80
C GLY A 98 3.07 11.25 2.08
N THR A 99 2.27 11.66 1.09
CA THR A 99 1.24 12.70 1.30
C THR A 99 0.16 12.29 2.28
N HIS A 100 -0.13 10.99 2.40
CA HIS A 100 -1.07 10.45 3.39
C HIS A 100 -0.45 10.28 4.80
N ILE A 101 0.87 10.50 4.93
CA ILE A 101 1.60 10.47 6.21
C ILE A 101 1.78 11.91 6.78
N SER A 102 1.41 12.93 6.01
CA SER A 102 1.52 14.36 6.36
C SER A 102 0.85 14.72 7.70
N PRO A 103 1.34 15.74 8.44
CA PRO A 103 0.93 16.01 9.81
C PRO A 103 -0.58 16.25 9.95
N SER A 104 -1.07 15.89 11.15
CA SER A 104 -2.46 15.83 11.62
C SER A 104 -3.49 16.74 10.95
N GLY A 105 -3.19 17.98 10.56
CA GLY A 105 -4.17 18.91 9.98
C GLY A 105 -4.85 18.41 8.70
N SER A 106 -4.08 18.00 7.67
CA SER A 106 -4.65 17.68 6.35
C SER A 106 -5.39 16.34 6.34
N LEU A 107 -4.84 15.33 7.05
CA LEU A 107 -5.46 14.02 7.19
C LEU A 107 -6.82 14.13 7.90
N ASN A 108 -6.90 14.96 8.94
CA ASN A 108 -8.13 15.18 9.69
C ASN A 108 -9.24 15.77 8.83
N CYS A 109 -8.91 16.72 7.96
CA CYS A 109 -9.87 17.33 7.04
C CYS A 109 -10.38 16.31 6.01
N ALA A 110 -9.48 15.51 5.41
CA ALA A 110 -9.86 14.51 4.42
C ALA A 110 -10.76 13.40 5.00
N LEU A 111 -10.43 12.87 6.19
CA LEU A 111 -11.31 11.90 6.89
C LEU A 111 -12.66 12.50 7.23
N ARG A 112 -12.68 13.74 7.72
CA ARG A 112 -13.92 14.44 8.08
C ARG A 112 -14.81 14.64 6.87
N GLU A 113 -14.25 15.12 5.75
CA GLU A 113 -14.99 15.31 4.51
C GLU A 113 -15.56 13.99 3.97
N ARG A 114 -14.77 12.91 4.04
CA ARG A 114 -15.22 11.57 3.64
C ARG A 114 -16.38 11.07 4.50
N TRP A 115 -16.25 11.17 5.83
CA TRP A 115 -17.31 10.80 6.76
C TRP A 115 -18.57 11.63 6.56
N GLN A 116 -18.41 12.95 6.42
CA GLN A 116 -19.50 13.88 6.18
C GLN A 116 -20.22 13.57 4.87
N ASN A 117 -19.49 13.17 3.82
CA ASN A 117 -20.10 12.75 2.57
C ASN A 117 -20.94 11.48 2.76
N MET A 118 -20.42 10.45 3.44
CA MET A 118 -21.18 9.22 3.77
C MET A 118 -22.44 9.54 4.58
N PHE A 119 -22.32 10.42 5.58
CA PHE A 119 -23.46 10.84 6.38
C PHE A 119 -24.51 11.61 5.56
N ARG A 120 -24.05 12.48 4.65
CA ARG A 120 -24.92 13.28 3.77
C ARG A 120 -25.71 12.42 2.80
N VAL A 121 -25.08 11.41 2.20
CA VAL A 121 -25.75 10.46 1.30
C VAL A 121 -26.50 9.36 2.06
N LYS A 122 -26.50 9.42 3.40
CA LYS A 122 -27.13 8.41 4.29
C LYS A 122 -26.63 6.99 4.02
N ASP A 123 -25.34 6.86 3.73
CA ASP A 123 -24.66 5.57 3.63
C ASP A 123 -24.46 4.99 5.03
N GLY A 124 -25.52 4.36 5.53
CA GLY A 124 -25.55 3.74 6.85
C GLY A 124 -24.67 2.49 6.92
N GLU A 125 -24.52 1.76 5.82
CA GLU A 125 -23.67 0.56 5.77
C GLU A 125 -22.19 0.93 5.89
N GLY A 126 -21.73 1.95 5.16
CA GLY A 126 -20.34 2.43 5.26
C GLY A 126 -19.99 2.91 6.67
N ILE A 127 -20.85 3.75 7.26
CA ILE A 127 -20.62 4.26 8.63
C ILE A 127 -20.69 3.12 9.65
N ARG A 128 -21.66 2.20 9.54
CA ARG A 128 -21.79 1.05 10.43
C ARG A 128 -20.56 0.14 10.36
N ALA A 129 -20.05 -0.15 9.16
CA ALA A 129 -18.87 -0.99 8.99
C ALA A 129 -17.66 -0.40 9.74
N ILE A 130 -17.45 0.91 9.63
CA ILE A 130 -16.36 1.60 10.35
C ILE A 130 -16.61 1.54 11.87
N GLN A 131 -17.82 1.87 12.32
CA GLN A 131 -18.18 1.82 13.74
C GLN A 131 -18.02 0.43 14.35
N ASP A 132 -18.43 -0.62 13.64
CA ASP A 132 -18.35 -2.01 14.08
C ASP A 132 -16.90 -2.51 14.10
N ALA A 133 -16.09 -2.13 13.11
CA ALA A 133 -14.70 -2.53 13.05
C ALA A 133 -13.85 -1.86 14.14
N PHE A 134 -14.09 -0.58 14.42
CA PHE A 134 -13.38 0.15 15.47
C PHE A 134 -14.12 0.21 16.79
N GLN A 135 -15.22 -0.53 16.98
CA GLN A 135 -16.03 -0.52 18.22
C GLN A 135 -16.21 0.90 18.80
N CYS A 136 -16.62 1.85 17.95
CA CYS A 136 -16.73 3.26 18.27
C CYS A 136 -18.08 3.82 17.81
N CYS A 137 -18.44 5.00 18.28
CA CYS A 137 -19.63 5.73 17.88
C CYS A 137 -19.25 7.14 17.42
N GLY A 138 -19.89 7.61 16.36
CA GLY A 138 -19.69 8.92 15.74
C GLY A 138 -18.25 9.28 15.34
N LEU A 139 -18.08 10.41 14.67
CA LEU A 139 -16.79 10.86 14.16
C LEU A 139 -15.95 11.49 15.28
N GLU A 140 -16.22 12.75 15.64
CA GLU A 140 -15.48 13.49 16.69
C GLU A 140 -16.00 13.23 18.10
N SER A 141 -17.25 12.83 18.20
CA SER A 141 -17.96 12.55 19.44
C SER A 141 -18.89 11.37 19.20
N VAL A 142 -19.25 10.66 20.27
CA VAL A 142 -20.17 9.51 20.22
C VAL A 142 -21.54 9.81 19.60
N ARG A 143 -21.95 11.09 19.64
CA ARG A 143 -23.20 11.61 19.08
C ARG A 143 -23.04 12.17 17.66
N ASP A 144 -21.81 12.44 17.25
CA ASP A 144 -21.53 13.22 16.06
C ASP A 144 -21.57 12.34 14.81
N MET A 145 -22.55 12.58 13.95
CA MET A 145 -22.73 11.86 12.69
C MET A 145 -22.72 10.33 12.85
N ALA A 146 -23.22 9.82 13.98
CA ALA A 146 -23.24 8.40 14.31
C ALA A 146 -24.35 7.67 13.55
N PHE A 147 -24.08 6.40 13.18
CA PHE A 147 -25.10 5.44 12.83
C PHE A 147 -25.56 4.69 14.09
N PRO A 148 -26.84 4.32 14.24
CA PRO A 148 -27.98 4.64 13.38
C PRO A 148 -28.28 6.15 13.31
N PHE A 149 -28.66 6.66 12.13
CA PHE A 149 -28.90 8.08 11.94
C PHE A 149 -30.06 8.58 12.83
N PRO A 150 -29.92 9.77 13.46
CA PRO A 150 -30.99 10.35 14.26
C PRO A 150 -32.17 10.73 13.39
N SER A 151 -33.37 10.40 13.86
CA SER A 151 -34.63 10.52 13.12
C SER A 151 -35.75 10.80 14.11
N ALA A 152 -36.28 12.02 14.08
CA ALA A 152 -37.39 12.43 14.95
C ALA A 152 -38.67 11.62 14.66
N SER A 153 -38.87 11.20 13.41
CA SER A 153 -40.03 10.38 13.00
C SER A 153 -39.93 8.93 13.48
N GLU A 154 -38.73 8.43 13.76
CA GLU A 154 -38.49 7.05 14.22
C GLU A 154 -38.10 7.00 15.71
N GLY A 155 -38.20 8.12 16.43
CA GLY A 155 -37.83 8.23 17.85
C GLY A 155 -36.36 7.93 18.13
N ARG A 156 -35.48 8.12 17.14
CA ARG A 156 -34.08 7.74 17.21
C ARG A 156 -33.22 8.95 17.55
N ASP A 157 -32.69 8.97 18.77
CA ASP A 157 -31.82 10.04 19.27
C ASP A 157 -30.37 9.90 18.77
N ALA A 158 -29.59 10.98 18.88
CA ALA A 158 -28.16 10.97 18.54
C ALA A 158 -27.33 9.99 19.38
N ASP A 159 -27.86 9.56 20.53
CA ASP A 159 -27.27 8.56 21.43
C ASP A 159 -27.61 7.10 21.07
N ALA A 160 -28.38 6.87 20.01
CA ALA A 160 -28.84 5.53 19.65
C ALA A 160 -27.68 4.52 19.49
N CYS A 161 -26.53 4.97 18.99
CA CYS A 161 -25.32 4.14 18.89
C CYS A 161 -24.80 3.71 20.27
N VAL A 162 -24.70 4.65 21.22
CA VAL A 162 -24.21 4.40 22.57
C VAL A 162 -25.18 3.49 23.32
N VAL A 163 -26.48 3.75 23.22
CA VAL A 163 -27.51 2.94 23.90
C VAL A 163 -27.55 1.52 23.33
N ALA A 164 -27.48 1.36 22.01
CA ALA A 164 -27.58 0.04 21.38
C ALA A 164 -26.30 -0.81 21.52
N TYR A 165 -25.12 -0.18 21.41
CA TYR A 165 -23.84 -0.90 21.32
C TYR A 165 -22.90 -0.68 22.53
N HIS A 166 -23.27 0.20 23.47
CA HIS A 166 -22.50 0.49 24.69
C HIS A 166 -21.07 0.94 24.42
N ARG A 167 -20.86 1.66 23.30
CA ARG A 167 -19.56 2.20 22.89
C ARG A 167 -19.49 3.68 23.31
N ASP A 168 -18.42 4.06 23.99
CA ASP A 168 -18.23 5.38 24.59
C ASP A 168 -17.08 6.19 23.96
N ARG A 169 -16.49 5.68 22.87
CA ARG A 169 -15.36 6.30 22.18
C ARG A 169 -15.71 6.81 20.78
N ALA A 170 -15.08 7.91 20.40
CA ALA A 170 -15.16 8.50 19.07
C ALA A 170 -14.34 7.70 18.04
N CYS A 171 -14.81 7.60 16.79
CA CYS A 171 -14.15 6.81 15.75
C CYS A 171 -12.91 7.48 15.17
N LEU A 172 -12.85 8.82 15.22
CA LEU A 172 -11.85 9.59 14.48
C LEU A 172 -10.40 9.23 14.81
N ASP A 173 -10.05 9.06 16.08
CA ASP A 173 -8.66 8.78 16.46
C ASP A 173 -8.23 7.35 16.09
N ALA A 174 -9.11 6.37 16.32
CA ALA A 174 -8.86 4.98 15.94
C ALA A 174 -8.76 4.83 14.41
N TRP A 175 -9.66 5.50 13.69
CA TRP A 175 -9.72 5.46 12.22
C TRP A 175 -8.49 6.13 11.59
N ARG A 176 -8.05 7.28 12.13
CA ARG A 176 -6.78 7.94 11.74
C ARG A 176 -5.57 7.04 11.96
N GLY A 177 -5.51 6.37 13.12
CA GLY A 177 -4.40 5.49 13.46
C GLY A 177 -4.22 4.38 12.43
N GLN A 178 -5.34 3.77 12.04
CA GLN A 178 -5.34 2.73 11.00
C GLN A 178 -4.98 3.27 9.62
N GLU A 179 -5.51 4.44 9.22
CA GLU A 179 -5.17 5.04 7.93
C GLU A 179 -3.67 5.35 7.82
N ARG A 180 -3.09 5.89 8.90
CA ARG A 180 -1.65 6.12 8.97
C ARG A 180 -0.86 4.82 8.87
N GLN A 181 -1.31 3.75 9.54
CA GLN A 181 -0.65 2.45 9.47
C GLN A 181 -0.67 1.87 8.05
N VAL A 182 -1.81 1.94 7.36
CA VAL A 182 -1.93 1.52 5.95
C VAL A 182 -1.06 2.37 5.04
N ALA A 183 -1.04 3.70 5.21
CA ALA A 183 -0.18 4.59 4.44
C ALA A 183 1.31 4.29 4.63
N ILE A 184 1.74 3.96 5.86
CA ILE A 184 3.10 3.51 6.15
C ILE A 184 3.41 2.19 5.43
N MET A 185 2.50 1.21 5.46
CA MET A 185 2.69 -0.05 4.72
C MET A 185 2.85 0.20 3.21
N LEU A 186 2.01 1.07 2.64
CA LEU A 186 2.08 1.47 1.23
C LEU A 186 3.35 2.24 0.87
N LEU A 187 3.99 2.94 1.82
CA LEU A 187 5.29 3.58 1.63
C LEU A 187 6.46 2.58 1.75
N VAL A 188 6.36 1.64 2.70
CA VAL A 188 7.41 0.63 2.94
C VAL A 188 7.61 -0.26 1.72
N VAL A 189 6.53 -0.67 1.04
CA VAL A 189 6.62 -1.56 -0.13
C VAL A 189 7.51 -1.00 -1.25
N PRO A 190 7.28 0.20 -1.84
CA PRO A 190 8.13 0.73 -2.90
C PRO A 190 9.56 1.03 -2.41
N VAL A 191 9.75 1.53 -1.18
CA VAL A 191 11.08 1.78 -0.61
C VAL A 191 11.87 0.47 -0.45
N ALA A 192 11.21 -0.60 -0.01
CA ALA A 192 11.78 -1.92 0.15
C ALA A 192 12.17 -2.54 -1.21
N VAL A 193 11.31 -2.42 -2.23
CA VAL A 193 11.63 -2.87 -3.59
C VAL A 193 12.81 -2.09 -4.16
N PHE A 194 12.86 -0.77 -3.96
CA PHE A 194 14.00 0.06 -4.37
C PHE A 194 15.30 -0.39 -3.70
N ALA A 195 15.28 -0.59 -2.37
CA ALA A 195 16.43 -1.06 -1.62
C ALA A 195 16.89 -2.47 -2.08
N TRP A 196 15.95 -3.36 -2.39
CA TRP A 196 16.25 -4.67 -2.97
C TRP A 196 16.93 -4.54 -4.34
N LYS A 197 16.43 -3.67 -5.24
CA LYS A 197 17.07 -3.41 -6.55
C LYS A 197 18.50 -2.91 -6.39
N VAL A 198 18.75 -1.97 -5.47
CA VAL A 198 20.09 -1.39 -5.23
C VAL A 198 21.05 -2.39 -4.58
N SER A 199 20.55 -3.24 -3.68
CA SER A 199 21.36 -4.25 -2.97
C SER A 199 21.57 -5.54 -3.77
N SER A 200 20.71 -5.81 -4.76
CA SER A 200 20.87 -6.96 -5.65
C SER A 200 22.20 -6.83 -6.42
N PRO A 201 23.16 -7.75 -6.21
CA PRO A 201 24.46 -7.62 -6.84
C PRO A 201 24.29 -7.72 -8.36
N PRO A 202 24.88 -6.82 -9.17
CA PRO A 202 24.91 -7.00 -10.61
C PRO A 202 25.54 -8.37 -10.90
N PRO A 203 24.99 -9.14 -11.85
CA PRO A 203 25.52 -10.46 -12.16
C PRO A 203 26.98 -10.27 -12.52
N ILE A 204 27.84 -10.87 -11.69
CA ILE A 204 29.29 -10.87 -11.82
C ILE A 204 29.59 -11.28 -13.27
N GLY A 205 29.87 -10.29 -14.11
CA GLY A 205 30.50 -10.48 -15.39
C GLY A 205 31.78 -11.23 -15.07
N LYS A 206 31.93 -12.44 -15.62
CA LYS A 206 33.13 -13.26 -15.45
C LYS A 206 34.32 -12.34 -15.65
N ARG A 207 35.03 -12.04 -14.56
CA ARG A 207 36.30 -11.34 -14.60
C ARG A 207 37.19 -12.24 -15.45
N HIS A 208 37.40 -11.83 -16.70
CA HIS A 208 38.33 -12.52 -17.59
C HIS A 208 39.65 -12.58 -16.82
N SER A 209 40.05 -13.78 -16.43
CA SER A 209 41.38 -14.06 -15.89
C SER A 209 42.36 -13.69 -17.00
N ARG A 210 42.91 -12.48 -16.94
CA ARG A 210 44.15 -12.15 -17.64
C ARG A 210 45.28 -12.48 -16.68
N ARG A 211 46.03 -13.50 -17.10
CA ARG A 211 47.31 -14.03 -16.63
C ARG A 211 47.19 -15.40 -15.98
#